data_AF-A0AAZ3NP66-F1
#
_entry.id   AF-A0AAZ3NP66-F1
#
_cell.length_a   1.000
_cell.length_b   1.000
_cell.length_c   1.000
_cell.angle_alpha   90.00
_cell.angle_beta   90.00
_cell.angle_gamma   90.00
#
_symmetry.space_group_name_H-M   'P 1'
#
loop_
_entity.id
_entity.type
_entity.pdbx_description
1 polymer ?
#
loop_
_entity_poly.entity_id
_entity_poly.type
_entity_poly.pdbx_seq_one_letter_code
_entity_poly.pdbx_strand_id
1 'polypeptide(L)'
;MTCLSVCLSVCLSVCLSVCLSVCLSVCLSVCLSVCLSVCLYVCLSVCLSVCLSVCMSVCLSVCLSVCLYVCLYVCLYVCLYVCLSVCMSVCLYVCLYVCLSVCLSVCLSVCLSVCLSVCLSACMYVCMSVCLSVCMSVCMSVCLYVCLYVWLYVCMSVCMSVCMSVCMSVCMSVCMYVCMSVCMSVWSKNYTTPASRTPPP
;
A
#
# COMPACT_ATOMS: atom_id res chain seq x y z
N MET A 1 121.43 48.84 51.55
CA MET A 1 120.12 49.44 51.18
C MET A 1 119.86 49.40 49.68
N THR A 2 120.82 49.75 48.82
CA THR A 2 120.67 49.77 47.36
C THR A 2 120.49 48.38 46.74
N CYS A 3 121.30 47.40 47.11
CA CYS A 3 121.20 46.02 46.61
C CYS A 3 119.86 45.34 46.92
N LEU A 4 119.29 45.56 48.11
CA LEU A 4 117.97 45.02 48.47
C LEU A 4 116.83 45.68 47.67
N SER A 5 116.92 46.99 47.43
CA SER A 5 115.90 47.71 46.63
C SER A 5 115.92 47.30 45.16
N VAL A 6 117.11 47.06 44.58
CA VAL A 6 117.24 46.65 43.19
C VAL A 6 116.74 45.22 43.01
N CYS A 7 117.14 44.27 43.86
CA CYS A 7 116.65 42.90 43.72
C CYS A 7 115.14 42.81 43.95
N LEU A 8 114.57 43.59 44.89
CA LEU A 8 113.12 43.65 45.08
C LEU A 8 112.41 44.24 43.86
N SER A 9 112.93 45.34 43.28
CA SER A 9 112.31 45.98 42.10
C SER A 9 112.35 45.11 40.84
N VAL A 10 113.45 44.38 40.63
CA VAL A 10 113.61 43.50 39.47
C VAL A 10 112.77 42.24 39.66
N CYS A 11 112.78 41.62 40.84
CA CYS A 11 111.95 40.44 41.06
C CYS A 11 110.47 40.79 41.00
N LEU A 12 110.04 41.94 41.53
CA LEU A 12 108.65 42.39 41.44
C LEU A 12 108.25 42.72 40.00
N SER A 13 109.08 43.46 39.24
CA SER A 13 108.74 43.83 37.86
C SER A 13 108.71 42.65 36.91
N VAL A 14 109.65 41.70 37.05
CA VAL A 14 109.68 40.49 36.23
C VAL A 14 108.54 39.56 36.62
N CYS A 15 108.30 39.34 37.92
CA CYS A 15 107.19 38.48 38.33
C CYS A 15 105.85 39.10 37.92
N LEU A 16 105.64 40.41 38.11
CA LEU A 16 104.40 41.08 37.69
C LEU A 16 104.24 41.03 36.17
N SER A 17 105.25 41.40 35.39
CA SER A 17 105.13 41.45 33.92
C SER A 17 104.92 40.07 33.30
N VAL A 18 105.67 39.05 33.75
CA VAL A 18 105.52 37.69 33.23
C VAL A 18 104.21 37.07 33.71
N CYS A 19 103.85 37.24 34.99
CA CYS A 19 102.59 36.69 35.46
C CYS A 19 101.41 37.37 34.76
N LEU A 20 101.37 38.71 34.66
CA LEU A 20 100.27 39.40 33.97
C LEU A 20 100.21 39.07 32.49
N SER A 21 101.34 39.09 31.77
CA SER A 21 101.34 38.87 30.32
C SER A 21 100.95 37.44 29.97
N VAL A 22 101.50 36.45 30.66
CA VAL A 22 101.19 35.04 30.40
C VAL A 22 99.81 34.69 30.91
N CYS A 23 99.43 35.17 32.10
CA CYS A 23 98.09 34.88 32.62
C CYS A 23 97.03 35.56 31.76
N LEU A 24 97.14 36.85 31.41
CA LEU A 24 96.16 37.51 30.54
C LEU A 24 96.14 36.89 29.14
N SER A 25 97.29 36.69 28.49
CA SER A 25 97.31 36.21 27.11
C SER A 25 96.73 34.81 27.01
N VAL A 26 97.15 33.88 27.87
CA VAL A 26 96.67 32.50 27.84
C VAL A 26 95.25 32.42 28.34
N CYS A 27 94.90 33.14 29.42
CA CYS A 27 93.53 33.08 29.92
C CYS A 27 92.58 33.70 28.89
N LEU A 28 92.83 34.89 28.33
CA LEU A 28 91.96 35.47 27.30
C LEU A 28 91.97 34.61 26.04
N SER A 29 93.12 34.21 25.49
CA SER A 29 93.13 33.52 24.20
C SER A 29 92.42 32.18 24.28
N VAL A 30 92.68 31.41 25.34
CA VAL A 30 92.08 30.08 25.50
C VAL A 30 90.64 30.21 25.95
N CYS A 31 90.33 31.09 26.91
CA CYS A 31 88.95 31.25 27.36
C CYS A 31 88.09 31.80 26.24
N LEU A 32 88.46 32.87 25.54
CA LEU A 32 87.66 33.40 24.43
C LEU A 32 87.55 32.40 23.29
N SER A 33 88.66 31.82 22.82
CA SER A 33 88.59 30.93 21.64
C SER A 33 87.77 29.66 21.92
N VAL A 34 87.99 29.02 23.07
CA VAL A 34 87.27 27.79 23.43
C VAL A 34 85.83 28.13 23.78
N CYS A 35 85.57 29.18 24.57
CA CYS A 35 84.20 29.52 24.92
C CYS A 35 83.42 29.96 23.67
N LEU A 36 83.94 30.85 22.80
CA LEU A 36 83.23 31.25 21.59
C LEU A 36 83.06 30.09 20.62
N SER A 37 84.10 29.31 20.33
CA SER A 37 84.00 28.23 19.34
C SER A 37 83.04 27.14 19.81
N VAL A 38 83.13 26.71 21.07
CA VAL A 38 82.25 25.66 21.60
C VAL A 38 80.84 26.20 21.78
N CYS A 39 80.68 27.41 22.33
CA CYS A 39 79.34 27.95 22.51
C CYS A 39 78.68 28.17 21.14
N LEU A 40 79.32 28.86 20.19
CA LEU A 40 78.75 29.09 18.85
C LEU A 40 78.53 27.78 18.10
N TYR A 41 79.45 26.82 18.15
CA TYR A 41 79.24 25.56 17.45
C TYR A 41 78.05 24.81 18.06
N VAL A 42 77.99 24.65 19.38
CA VAL A 42 76.89 23.89 20.02
C VAL A 42 75.57 24.64 19.89
N CYS A 43 75.55 25.95 20.17
CA CYS A 43 74.33 26.73 20.16
C CYS A 43 73.85 27.11 18.75
N LEU A 44 74.69 27.10 17.73
CA LEU A 44 74.23 27.36 16.37
C LEU A 44 74.06 26.06 15.56
N SER A 45 74.96 25.10 15.65
CA SER A 45 74.83 23.88 14.83
C SER A 45 73.83 22.90 15.43
N VAL A 46 73.95 22.55 16.71
CA VAL A 46 73.13 21.49 17.32
C VAL A 46 71.73 22.04 17.59
N CYS A 47 71.67 23.19 18.23
CA CYS A 47 70.41 23.84 18.56
C CYS A 47 69.58 24.14 17.29
N LEU A 48 70.19 24.69 16.23
CA LEU A 48 69.47 25.04 15.01
C LEU A 48 69.11 23.80 14.17
N SER A 49 70.01 22.81 14.06
CA SER A 49 69.71 21.58 13.29
C SER A 49 68.66 20.72 13.98
N VAL A 50 68.73 20.57 15.30
CA VAL A 50 67.73 19.82 16.06
C VAL A 50 66.40 20.55 16.07
N CYS A 51 66.40 21.88 16.29
CA CYS A 51 65.14 22.60 16.28
C CYS A 51 64.49 22.57 14.89
N LEU A 52 65.23 22.79 13.79
CA LEU A 52 64.67 22.69 12.44
C LEU A 52 64.23 21.28 12.08
N SER A 53 65.05 20.27 12.33
CA SER A 53 64.71 18.89 11.97
C SER A 53 63.47 18.41 12.71
N VAL A 54 63.43 18.62 14.03
CA VAL A 54 62.30 18.20 14.86
C VAL A 54 61.07 19.04 14.57
N CYS A 55 61.20 20.37 14.48
CA CYS A 55 60.03 21.20 14.22
C CYS A 55 59.45 20.87 12.84
N MET A 56 60.27 20.76 11.78
CA MET A 56 59.79 20.44 10.45
C MET A 56 59.25 19.02 10.36
N SER A 57 59.93 18.02 10.93
CA SER A 57 59.45 16.63 10.86
C SER A 57 58.14 16.45 11.62
N VAL A 58 58.05 17.00 12.84
CA VAL A 58 56.86 16.86 13.68
C VAL A 58 55.74 17.73 13.13
N CYS A 59 56.00 18.98 12.75
CA CYS A 59 54.96 19.83 12.24
C CYS A 59 54.41 19.28 10.93
N LEU A 60 55.25 18.89 9.95
CA LEU A 60 54.74 18.29 8.70
C LEU A 60 54.04 16.96 8.96
N SER A 61 54.64 16.03 9.68
CA SER A 61 54.03 14.70 9.84
C SER A 61 52.70 14.80 10.57
N VAL A 62 52.61 15.58 11.65
CA VAL A 62 51.39 15.72 12.44
C VAL A 62 50.37 16.57 11.68
N CYS A 63 50.76 17.71 11.10
CA CYS A 63 49.78 18.55 10.39
C CYS A 63 49.23 17.82 9.16
N LEU A 64 50.09 17.15 8.38
CA LEU A 64 49.67 16.45 7.17
C LEU A 64 48.85 15.20 7.48
N SER A 65 49.24 14.42 8.49
CA SER A 65 48.49 13.23 8.89
C SER A 65 47.13 13.60 9.48
N VAL A 66 47.08 14.58 10.39
CA VAL A 66 45.83 15.01 11.01
C VAL A 66 44.93 15.68 9.99
N CYS A 67 45.46 16.57 9.13
CA CYS A 67 44.62 17.19 8.11
C CYS A 67 44.11 16.14 7.11
N LEU A 68 44.97 15.26 6.59
CA LEU A 68 44.51 14.22 5.66
C LEU A 68 43.50 13.28 6.32
N TYR A 69 43.75 12.82 7.54
CA TYR A 69 42.84 11.90 8.21
C TYR A 69 41.50 12.58 8.52
N VAL A 70 41.51 13.80 9.07
CA VAL A 70 40.27 14.52 9.37
C VAL A 70 39.53 14.89 8.09
N CYS A 71 40.21 15.40 7.07
CA CYS A 71 39.58 15.73 5.79
C CYS A 71 39.01 14.48 5.12
N LEU A 72 39.80 13.43 4.90
CA LEU A 72 39.29 12.22 4.24
C LEU A 72 38.21 11.54 5.08
N TYR A 73 38.43 11.36 6.38
CA TYR A 73 37.47 10.63 7.19
C TYR A 73 36.18 11.41 7.38
N VAL A 74 36.25 12.70 7.73
CA VAL A 74 35.02 13.49 7.93
C VAL A 74 34.34 13.76 6.59
N CYS A 75 35.05 14.21 5.56
CA CYS A 75 34.40 14.48 4.28
C CYS A 75 33.86 13.20 3.66
N LEU A 76 34.63 12.12 3.60
CA LEU A 76 34.20 10.91 2.92
C LEU A 76 33.15 10.17 3.74
N TYR A 77 33.29 10.07 5.07
CA TYR A 77 32.28 9.39 5.88
C TYR A 77 31.01 10.21 6.01
N VAL A 78 31.07 11.51 6.32
CA VAL A 78 29.87 12.34 6.47
C VAL A 78 29.20 12.54 5.13
N CYS A 79 29.94 12.92 4.08
CA CYS A 79 29.33 13.09 2.77
C CYS A 79 28.76 11.76 2.33
N LEU A 80 29.54 10.69 2.24
CA LEU A 80 29.04 9.44 1.65
C LEU A 80 27.94 8.82 2.51
N TYR A 81 28.07 8.76 3.84
CA TYR A 81 27.03 8.17 4.69
C TYR A 81 25.75 9.00 4.72
N VAL A 82 25.82 10.32 4.94
CA VAL A 82 24.61 11.17 5.02
C VAL A 82 23.95 11.26 3.65
N CYS A 83 24.75 11.47 2.60
CA CYS A 83 24.29 11.55 1.22
C CYS A 83 23.58 10.25 0.82
N LEU A 84 24.23 9.09 0.95
CA LEU A 84 23.61 7.80 0.58
C LEU A 84 22.44 7.43 1.49
N SER A 85 22.58 7.57 2.81
CA SER A 85 21.51 7.15 3.72
C SER A 85 20.27 8.02 3.57
N VAL A 86 20.43 9.34 3.47
CA VAL A 86 19.29 10.26 3.30
C VAL A 86 18.73 10.14 1.90
N CYS A 87 19.56 10.11 0.85
CA CYS A 87 19.02 10.01 -0.50
C CYS A 87 18.29 8.68 -0.69
N MET A 88 18.88 7.55 -0.27
CA MET A 88 18.27 6.23 -0.41
C MET A 88 17.06 6.05 0.47
N SER A 89 17.07 6.52 1.72
CA SER A 89 15.91 6.41 2.60
C SER A 89 14.75 7.26 2.10
N VAL A 90 15.00 8.51 1.69
CA VAL A 90 13.96 9.39 1.17
C VAL A 90 13.42 8.88 -0.16
N CYS A 91 14.28 8.48 -1.10
CA CYS A 91 13.79 8.00 -2.39
C CYS A 91 13.10 6.65 -2.26
N LEU A 92 13.60 5.70 -1.45
CA LEU A 92 12.88 4.45 -1.20
C LEU A 92 11.56 4.69 -0.47
N TYR A 93 11.54 5.51 0.57
CA TYR A 93 10.31 5.75 1.32
C TYR A 93 9.27 6.47 0.47
N VAL A 94 9.64 7.52 -0.25
CA VAL A 94 8.72 8.26 -1.11
C VAL A 94 8.25 7.37 -2.26
N CYS A 95 9.16 6.70 -2.97
CA CYS A 95 8.76 5.86 -4.10
C CYS A 95 7.95 4.65 -3.65
N LEU A 96 8.39 3.87 -2.65
CA LEU A 96 7.61 2.71 -2.21
C LEU A 96 6.33 3.12 -1.51
N TYR A 97 6.38 4.06 -0.56
CA TYR A 97 5.18 4.39 0.19
C TYR A 97 4.18 5.12 -0.69
N VAL A 98 4.57 6.18 -1.40
CA VAL A 98 3.61 6.96 -2.18
C VAL A 98 3.17 6.19 -3.41
N CYS A 99 4.08 5.61 -4.19
CA CYS A 99 3.66 4.90 -5.39
C CYS A 99 2.81 3.69 -5.01
N LEU A 100 3.24 2.86 -4.05
CA LEU A 100 2.53 1.64 -3.70
C LEU A 100 1.24 1.93 -2.94
N SER A 101 1.22 2.82 -1.95
CA SER A 101 -0.02 3.11 -1.21
C SER A 101 -1.06 3.80 -2.09
N VAL A 102 -0.66 4.78 -2.91
CA VAL A 102 -1.60 5.51 -3.77
C VAL A 102 -2.04 4.63 -4.92
N CYS A 103 -1.13 3.93 -5.60
CA CYS A 103 -1.54 3.06 -6.70
C CYS A 103 -2.44 1.94 -6.19
N LEU A 104 -2.11 1.30 -5.06
CA LEU A 104 -2.89 0.19 -4.52
C LEU A 104 -4.24 0.65 -3.98
N SER A 105 -4.29 1.76 -3.23
CA SER A 105 -5.55 2.29 -2.71
C SER A 105 -6.48 2.80 -3.81
N VAL A 106 -5.95 3.55 -4.80
CA VAL A 106 -6.75 4.06 -5.91
C VAL A 106 -7.19 2.91 -6.80
N CYS A 107 -6.28 1.98 -7.16
CA CYS A 107 -6.68 0.86 -7.99
C CYS A 107 -7.70 -0.04 -7.28
N LEU A 108 -7.49 -0.43 -6.00
CA LEU A 108 -8.48 -1.23 -5.28
C LEU A 108 -9.80 -0.49 -5.08
N SER A 109 -9.78 0.77 -4.63
CA SER A 109 -11.02 1.49 -4.36
C SER A 109 -11.84 1.70 -5.63
N VAL A 110 -11.20 2.13 -6.71
CA VAL A 110 -11.88 2.36 -8.00
C VAL A 110 -12.29 1.04 -8.62
N CYS A 111 -11.40 0.05 -8.67
CA CYS A 111 -11.75 -1.22 -9.30
C CYS A 111 -12.84 -1.92 -8.50
N LEU A 112 -12.74 -2.08 -7.17
CA LEU A 112 -13.81 -2.72 -6.38
C LEU A 112 -15.09 -1.92 -6.41
N SER A 113 -15.06 -0.60 -6.17
CA SER A 113 -16.31 0.18 -6.11
C SER A 113 -17.04 0.17 -7.44
N VAL A 114 -16.33 0.39 -8.56
CA VAL A 114 -16.95 0.41 -9.89
C VAL A 114 -17.36 -0.98 -10.31
N CYS A 115 -16.49 -1.99 -10.14
CA CYS A 115 -16.85 -3.34 -10.57
C CYS A 115 -17.99 -3.90 -9.73
N LEU A 116 -17.99 -3.76 -8.38
CA LEU A 116 -19.12 -4.20 -7.56
C LEU A 116 -20.38 -3.41 -7.85
N SER A 117 -20.33 -2.08 -7.90
CA SER A 117 -21.54 -1.29 -8.10
C SER A 117 -22.17 -1.57 -9.46
N VAL A 118 -21.36 -1.66 -10.52
CA VAL A 118 -21.86 -1.96 -11.87
C VAL A 118 -22.33 -3.40 -11.97
N CYS A 119 -21.58 -4.37 -11.45
CA CYS A 119 -21.99 -5.77 -11.56
C CYS A 119 -23.22 -6.08 -10.69
N LEU A 120 -23.30 -5.54 -9.46
CA LEU A 120 -24.48 -5.69 -8.60
C LEU A 120 -25.69 -4.94 -9.14
N SER A 121 -25.54 -3.70 -9.62
CA SER A 121 -26.68 -2.97 -10.18
C SER A 121 -27.20 -3.62 -11.45
N ALA A 122 -26.30 -4.05 -12.35
CA ALA A 122 -26.67 -4.72 -13.57
C ALA A 122 -27.31 -6.08 -13.28
N CYS A 123 -26.72 -6.90 -12.39
CA CYS A 123 -27.30 -8.20 -12.08
C CYS A 123 -28.63 -8.02 -11.34
N MET A 124 -28.73 -7.17 -10.32
CA MET A 124 -29.99 -6.93 -9.60
C MET A 124 -31.08 -6.38 -10.52
N TYR A 125 -30.73 -5.45 -11.42
CA TYR A 125 -31.68 -4.92 -12.40
C TYR A 125 -32.15 -6.03 -13.35
N VAL A 126 -31.25 -6.79 -13.96
CA VAL A 126 -31.63 -7.86 -14.90
C VAL A 126 -32.40 -8.98 -14.19
N CYS A 127 -31.92 -9.43 -13.03
CA CYS A 127 -32.57 -10.44 -12.20
C CYS A 127 -33.99 -10.01 -11.79
N MET A 128 -34.13 -8.83 -11.18
CA MET A 128 -35.40 -8.44 -10.58
C MET A 128 -36.36 -7.80 -11.57
N SER A 129 -35.87 -7.06 -12.57
CA SER A 129 -36.78 -6.46 -13.55
C SER A 129 -37.18 -7.48 -14.60
N VAL A 130 -36.24 -8.19 -15.23
CA VAL A 130 -36.54 -9.03 -16.38
C VAL A 130 -37.13 -10.35 -15.92
N CYS A 131 -36.47 -11.07 -15.01
CA CYS A 131 -36.98 -12.39 -14.59
C CYS A 131 -38.35 -12.25 -13.95
N LEU A 132 -38.51 -11.26 -13.06
CA LEU A 132 -39.74 -11.10 -12.29
C LEU A 132 -40.88 -10.54 -13.14
N SER A 133 -40.63 -9.57 -14.02
CA SER A 133 -41.69 -9.08 -14.93
C SER A 133 -42.10 -10.13 -15.95
N VAL A 134 -41.14 -10.88 -16.50
CA VAL A 134 -41.43 -11.93 -17.48
C VAL A 134 -42.12 -13.10 -16.80
N CYS A 135 -41.64 -13.56 -15.63
CA CYS A 135 -42.30 -14.67 -14.95
C CYS A 135 -43.71 -14.28 -14.49
N MET A 136 -43.92 -13.06 -13.98
CA MET A 136 -45.25 -12.60 -13.56
C MET A 136 -46.19 -12.36 -14.73
N SER A 137 -45.72 -11.78 -15.84
CA SER A 137 -46.56 -11.58 -17.02
C SER A 137 -46.94 -12.89 -17.68
N VAL A 138 -45.99 -13.83 -17.82
CA VAL A 138 -46.23 -15.15 -18.41
C VAL A 138 -47.10 -15.99 -17.50
N CYS A 139 -46.82 -16.05 -16.19
CA CYS A 139 -47.64 -16.85 -15.28
C CYS A 139 -49.05 -16.27 -15.16
N MET A 140 -49.23 -14.95 -15.05
CA MET A 140 -50.55 -14.36 -14.95
C MET A 140 -51.33 -14.47 -16.27
N SER A 141 -50.69 -14.27 -17.42
CA SER A 141 -51.36 -14.42 -18.72
C SER A 141 -51.76 -15.88 -18.98
N VAL A 142 -50.87 -16.84 -18.73
CA VAL A 142 -51.16 -18.26 -18.95
C VAL A 142 -52.18 -18.76 -17.93
N CYS A 143 -52.03 -18.46 -16.65
CA CYS A 143 -52.99 -18.87 -15.63
C CYS A 143 -54.35 -18.23 -15.84
N LEU A 144 -54.43 -16.92 -16.13
CA LEU A 144 -55.72 -16.28 -16.40
C LEU A 144 -56.33 -16.79 -17.69
N TYR A 145 -55.56 -16.90 -18.77
CA TYR A 145 -56.10 -17.37 -20.05
C TYR A 145 -56.59 -18.81 -19.92
N VAL A 146 -55.79 -19.72 -19.37
CA VAL A 146 -56.17 -21.13 -19.23
C VAL A 146 -57.33 -21.26 -18.24
N CYS A 147 -57.28 -20.64 -17.06
CA CYS A 147 -58.36 -20.76 -16.09
C CYS A 147 -59.66 -20.12 -16.58
N LEU A 148 -59.64 -18.89 -17.11
CA LEU A 148 -60.86 -18.26 -17.62
C LEU A 148 -61.37 -18.97 -18.87
N TYR A 149 -60.50 -19.31 -19.82
CA TYR A 149 -60.94 -19.97 -21.05
C TYR A 149 -61.51 -21.35 -20.75
N VAL A 150 -60.80 -22.17 -19.97
CA VAL A 150 -61.28 -23.51 -19.62
C VAL A 150 -62.54 -23.43 -18.77
N TRP A 151 -62.59 -22.55 -17.76
CA TRP A 151 -63.77 -22.42 -16.91
C TRP A 151 -64.97 -21.86 -17.69
N LEU A 152 -64.82 -20.78 -18.45
CA LEU A 152 -65.91 -20.24 -19.27
C LEU A 152 -66.32 -21.23 -20.36
N TYR A 153 -65.38 -21.80 -21.11
CA TYR A 153 -65.72 -22.70 -22.20
C TYR A 153 -66.35 -23.98 -21.67
N VAL A 154 -65.70 -24.67 -20.72
CA VAL A 154 -66.20 -25.95 -20.21
C VAL A 154 -67.45 -25.75 -19.38
N CYS A 155 -67.45 -24.82 -18.42
CA CYS A 155 -68.64 -24.62 -17.59
C CYS A 155 -69.80 -24.14 -18.44
N MET A 156 -69.64 -23.12 -19.31
CA MET A 156 -70.77 -22.61 -20.09
C MET A 156 -71.20 -23.57 -21.20
N SER A 157 -70.27 -24.20 -21.94
CA SER A 157 -70.67 -25.12 -23.01
C SER A 157 -71.30 -26.39 -22.46
N VAL A 158 -70.74 -26.97 -21.39
CA VAL A 158 -71.27 -28.20 -20.80
C VAL A 158 -72.54 -27.91 -20.04
N CYS A 159 -72.60 -26.84 -19.23
CA CYS A 159 -73.84 -26.54 -18.51
C CYS A 159 -74.96 -26.20 -19.49
N MET A 160 -74.72 -25.41 -20.55
CA MET A 160 -75.75 -25.07 -21.52
C MET A 160 -76.15 -26.26 -22.41
N SER A 161 -75.20 -27.07 -22.87
CA SER A 161 -75.52 -28.24 -23.71
C SER A 161 -76.26 -29.31 -22.91
N VAL A 162 -75.81 -29.60 -21.68
CA VAL A 162 -76.44 -30.61 -20.82
C VAL A 162 -77.78 -30.11 -20.31
N CYS A 163 -77.87 -28.87 -19.82
CA CYS A 163 -79.15 -28.36 -19.34
C CYS A 163 -80.17 -28.33 -20.46
N MET A 164 -79.83 -27.84 -21.65
CA MET A 164 -80.76 -27.77 -22.79
C MET A 164 -81.12 -29.16 -23.33
N SER A 165 -80.15 -30.07 -23.49
CA SER A 165 -80.43 -31.41 -24.00
C SER A 165 -81.24 -32.25 -23.02
N VAL A 166 -80.92 -32.21 -21.73
CA VAL A 166 -81.63 -32.96 -20.69
C VAL A 166 -83.01 -32.36 -20.45
N CYS A 167 -83.14 -31.03 -20.31
CA CYS A 167 -84.45 -30.43 -20.10
C CYS A 167 -85.39 -30.68 -21.29
N MET A 168 -84.90 -30.60 -22.53
CA MET A 168 -85.71 -30.85 -23.72
C MET A 168 -86.03 -32.34 -23.92
N SER A 169 -85.08 -33.24 -23.69
CA SER A 169 -85.34 -34.68 -23.83
C SER A 169 -86.26 -35.22 -22.74
N VAL A 170 -86.08 -34.77 -21.49
CA VAL A 170 -86.93 -35.18 -20.36
C VAL A 170 -88.32 -34.56 -20.50
N CYS A 171 -88.45 -33.28 -20.85
CA CYS A 171 -89.77 -32.70 -21.02
C CYS A 171 -90.54 -33.40 -22.16
N MET A 172 -89.90 -33.65 -23.30
CA MET A 172 -90.56 -34.31 -24.42
C MET A 172 -90.90 -35.78 -24.12
N SER A 173 -90.00 -36.53 -23.46
CA SER A 173 -90.26 -37.93 -23.11
C SER A 173 -91.36 -38.07 -22.05
N VAL A 174 -91.37 -37.22 -21.03
CA VAL A 174 -92.41 -37.20 -20.00
C VAL A 174 -93.74 -36.76 -20.60
N CYS A 175 -93.77 -35.70 -21.41
CA CYS A 175 -94.98 -35.28 -22.12
C CYS A 175 -95.53 -36.43 -22.97
N MET A 176 -94.71 -37.09 -23.78
CA MET A 176 -95.14 -38.22 -24.62
C MET A 176 -95.62 -39.42 -23.80
N TYR A 177 -94.91 -39.76 -22.71
CA TYR A 177 -95.29 -40.88 -21.86
C TYR A 177 -96.61 -40.60 -21.11
N VAL A 178 -96.80 -39.39 -20.60
CA VAL A 178 -98.04 -38.97 -19.94
C VAL A 178 -99.17 -38.94 -20.96
N CYS A 179 -98.96 -38.37 -22.15
CA CYS A 179 -99.96 -38.39 -23.23
C CYS A 179 -100.36 -39.83 -23.57
N MET A 180 -99.41 -40.73 -23.81
CA MET A 180 -99.70 -42.11 -24.17
C MET A 180 -100.36 -42.90 -23.04
N SER A 181 -99.93 -42.73 -21.79
CA SER A 181 -100.56 -43.40 -20.65
C SER A 181 -101.98 -42.90 -20.40
N VAL A 182 -102.24 -41.60 -20.54
CA VAL A 182 -103.60 -41.04 -20.48
C VAL A 182 -104.43 -41.59 -21.64
N CYS A 183 -103.94 -41.57 -22.88
CA CYS A 183 -104.64 -42.13 -24.04
C CYS A 183 -104.99 -43.61 -23.85
N MET A 184 -104.06 -44.43 -23.35
CA MET A 184 -104.29 -45.86 -23.08
C MET A 184 -105.27 -46.09 -21.92
N SER A 185 -105.23 -45.25 -20.87
CA SER A 185 -106.17 -45.32 -19.75
C SER A 185 -107.61 -44.93 -20.14
N VAL A 186 -107.76 -44.01 -21.10
CA VAL A 186 -109.05 -43.65 -21.70
C VAL A 186 -109.54 -44.78 -22.63
N TRP A 187 -108.64 -45.35 -23.43
CA TRP A 187 -108.97 -46.47 -24.32
C TRP A 187 -109.40 -47.73 -23.54
N SER A 188 -108.72 -48.07 -22.44
CA SER A 188 -109.09 -49.22 -21.60
C SER A 188 -110.44 -49.01 -20.88
N LYS A 189 -110.79 -47.76 -20.54
CA LYS A 189 -112.12 -47.42 -19.98
C LYS A 189 -113.23 -47.50 -21.04
N ASN A 190 -112.92 -47.23 -22.32
CA ASN A 190 -113.90 -47.29 -23.41
C ASN A 190 -114.13 -48.71 -23.96
N TYR A 191 -113.17 -49.64 -23.82
CA TYR A 191 -113.29 -51.02 -24.31
C TYR A 191 -113.72 -52.06 -23.27
N THR A 192 -113.88 -51.68 -22.00
CA THR A 192 -114.43 -52.56 -20.94
C THR A 192 -115.92 -52.36 -20.67
N THR A 193 -116.62 -51.58 -21.51
CA THR A 193 -118.09 -51.44 -21.46
C THR A 193 -118.76 -51.58 -22.83
N PRO A 194 -119.18 -52.78 -23.27
CA PRO A 194 -120.24 -52.92 -24.25
C PRO A 194 -121.60 -52.85 -23.54
N ALA A 195 -122.15 -51.64 -23.42
CA ALA A 195 -123.58 -51.44 -23.19
C ALA A 195 -124.32 -51.52 -24.55
N SER A 196 -124.93 -52.69 -24.77
CA SER A 196 -126.14 -53.00 -25.53
C SER A 196 -126.67 -52.02 -26.60
N ARG A 197 -127.02 -52.55 -27.78
CA ARG A 197 -128.31 -52.28 -28.45
C ARG A 197 -128.64 -53.23 -29.61
N THR A 198 -129.86 -53.75 -29.54
CA THR A 198 -130.64 -54.50 -30.54
C THR A 198 -131.05 -53.62 -31.73
N PRO A 199 -131.31 -54.17 -32.93
CA PRO A 199 -131.98 -53.46 -34.03
C PRO A 199 -133.49 -53.80 -34.13
N PRO A 200 -134.36 -52.87 -34.58
CA PRO A 200 -135.74 -53.13 -35.02
C PRO A 200 -135.81 -53.22 -36.56
N PRO A 201 -136.96 -53.51 -37.19
CA PRO A 201 -138.24 -54.01 -36.67
C PRO A 201 -138.36 -55.55 -36.68
#